data_AF-A0A953FIT3-F1
#
_entry.id   AF-A0A953FIT3-F1
#
_cell.length_a   1.000
_cell.length_b   1.000
_cell.length_c   1.000
_cell.angle_alpha   90.00
_cell.angle_beta   90.00
_cell.angle_gamma   90.00
#
_symmetry.space_group_name_H-M   'P 1'
#
loop_
_entity.id
_entity.type
_entity.pdbx_description
1 polymer ?
#
loop_
_entity_poly.entity_id
_entity_poly.type
_entity_poly.pdbx_seq_one_letter_code
_entity_poly.pdbx_strand_id
1 'polypeptide(L)'
;MRTTELVLIVLIVLGCIFKIQHWPGANAFILVGGGTLALFYFPFGFRTLAAPRSTDQILWFTLLGGLALNAALSGLLAFQLRWPYNKELLVIGAIGCAVTLLSGVVLRYKHPRMDIYLEGMLIRCLVLGGLAFMLWGLFAGKPR
;
A
#
# COMPACT_ATOMS: atom_id res chain seq x y z
N MET A 1 7.95 6.56 -13.11
CA MET A 1 6.84 6.16 -12.21
C MET A 1 7.10 6.40 -10.72
N ARG A 2 8.35 6.67 -10.28
CA ARG A 2 8.58 7.21 -8.93
C ARG A 2 7.93 8.57 -8.71
N THR A 3 8.00 9.46 -9.71
CA THR A 3 7.38 10.79 -9.64
C THR A 3 5.86 10.72 -9.47
N THR A 4 5.18 9.83 -10.20
CA THR A 4 3.73 9.64 -10.07
C THR A 4 3.34 9.13 -8.67
N GLU A 5 4.08 8.16 -8.13
CA GLU A 5 3.87 7.66 -6.75
C GLU A 5 4.06 8.78 -5.72
N LEU A 6 5.14 9.56 -5.84
CA LEU A 6 5.42 10.69 -4.94
C LEU A 6 4.35 11.77 -4.99
N VAL A 7 3.86 12.13 -6.18
CA VAL A 7 2.79 13.11 -6.35
C VAL A 7 1.51 12.64 -5.64
N LEU A 8 1.16 11.35 -5.75
CA LEU A 8 -0.01 10.79 -5.08
C LEU A 8 0.17 10.76 -3.56
N ILE A 9 1.36 10.42 -3.07
CA ILE A 9 1.68 10.48 -1.63
C ILE A 9 1.55 11.91 -1.11
N VAL A 10 2.05 12.90 -1.84
CA VAL A 10 1.91 14.32 -1.48
C VAL A 10 0.43 14.72 -1.40
N LEU A 11 -0.41 14.28 -2.33
CA LEU A 11 -1.85 14.54 -2.27
C LEU A 11 -2.51 13.93 -1.02
N ILE A 12 -2.13 12.71 -0.62
CA ILE A 12 -2.62 12.08 0.60
C ILE A 12 -2.18 12.88 1.84
N VAL A 13 -0.90 13.26 1.91
CA VAL A 13 -0.34 14.04 3.03
C VAL A 13 -1.01 15.41 3.13
N LEU A 14 -1.17 16.13 2.02
CA LEU A 14 -1.89 17.40 1.98
C LEU A 14 -3.35 17.24 2.44
N GLY A 15 -4.03 16.18 1.99
CA GLY A 15 -5.38 15.87 2.45
C GLY A 15 -5.45 15.63 3.96
N CYS A 16 -4.47 14.93 4.55
CA CYS A 16 -4.37 14.76 6.01
C CYS A 16 -4.15 16.09 6.74
N ILE A 17 -3.29 16.97 6.20
CA ILE A 17 -3.05 18.31 6.78
C ILE A 17 -4.34 19.14 6.74
N PHE A 18 -5.02 19.18 5.59
CA PHE A 18 -6.29 19.90 5.44
C PHE A 18 -7.38 19.37 6.37
N LYS A 19 -7.37 18.07 6.65
CA LYS A 19 -8.29 17.46 7.62
C LYS A 19 -8.05 17.96 9.04
N ILE A 20 -6.79 18.14 9.45
CA ILE A 20 -6.42 18.72 10.74
C ILE A 20 -6.82 20.21 10.80
N GLN A 21 -6.63 20.93 9.70
CA GLN A 21 -7.00 22.34 9.58
C GLN A 21 -8.51 22.58 9.40
N HIS A 22 -9.33 21.52 9.28
CA HIS A 22 -10.76 21.57 9.00
C HIS A 22 -11.12 22.24 7.66
N TRP A 23 -10.19 22.24 6.71
CA TRP A 23 -10.43 22.81 5.38
C TRP A 23 -11.40 21.94 4.58
N PRO A 24 -12.37 22.55 3.87
CA PRO A 24 -13.29 21.81 3.02
C PRO A 24 -12.53 21.10 1.90
N GLY A 25 -12.94 19.87 1.58
CA GLY A 25 -12.32 19.07 0.51
C GLY A 25 -11.16 18.16 0.94
N ALA A 26 -10.75 18.15 2.22
CA ALA A 26 -9.70 17.26 2.73
C ALA A 26 -9.94 15.77 2.38
N ASN A 27 -11.18 15.30 2.52
CA ASN A 27 -11.54 13.92 2.17
C ASN A 27 -11.42 13.64 0.67
N ALA A 28 -11.65 14.63 -0.19
CA ALA A 28 -11.50 14.47 -1.64
C ALA A 28 -10.03 14.28 -2.02
N PHE A 29 -9.11 15.05 -1.41
CA PHE A 29 -7.67 14.87 -1.61
C PHE A 29 -7.18 13.48 -1.19
N ILE A 30 -7.61 13.01 -0.01
CA ILE A 30 -7.25 11.68 0.48
C ILE A 30 -7.81 10.59 -0.45
N LEU A 31 -9.07 10.70 -0.87
CA LEU A 31 -9.71 9.74 -1.75
C LEU A 31 -9.06 9.70 -3.13
N VAL A 32 -8.79 10.85 -3.75
CA VAL A 32 -8.17 10.93 -5.08
C VAL A 32 -6.73 10.44 -5.01
N GLY A 33 -5.94 10.90 -4.04
CA GLY A 33 -4.54 10.50 -3.90
C GLY A 33 -4.40 9.02 -3.59
N GLY A 34 -5.05 8.54 -2.54
CA GLY A 34 -4.93 7.14 -2.15
C GLY A 34 -5.69 6.19 -3.07
N GLY A 35 -6.88 6.56 -3.55
CA GLY A 35 -7.64 5.73 -4.48
C GLY A 35 -6.93 5.55 -5.82
N THR A 36 -6.34 6.61 -6.35
CA THR A 36 -5.52 6.52 -7.57
C THR A 36 -4.28 5.67 -7.32
N LEU A 37 -3.61 5.83 -6.17
CA LEU A 37 -2.44 5.03 -5.83
C LEU A 37 -2.78 3.53 -5.66
N ALA A 38 -3.96 3.22 -5.11
CA ALA A 38 -4.48 1.86 -4.99
C ALA A 38 -4.66 1.21 -6.38
N LEU A 39 -5.29 1.93 -7.32
CA LEU A 39 -5.44 1.51 -8.72
C LEU A 39 -4.10 1.33 -9.45
N PHE A 40 -3.07 2.08 -9.07
CA PHE A 40 -1.73 1.93 -9.64
C PHE A 40 -0.99 0.69 -9.10
N TYR A 41 -1.26 0.27 -7.86
CA TYR A 41 -0.74 -0.99 -7.33
C TYR A 41 -1.41 -2.20 -7.98
N PHE A 42 -2.69 -2.10 -8.35
CA PHE A 42 -3.38 -3.12 -9.14
C PHE A 42 -4.47 -2.50 -10.02
N PRO A 43 -4.43 -2.66 -11.36
CA PRO A 43 -3.71 -3.68 -12.13
C PRO A 43 -2.31 -3.26 -12.64
N PHE A 44 -1.92 -1.99 -12.49
CA PHE A 44 -0.67 -1.46 -13.08
C PHE A 44 0.60 -1.76 -12.28
N GLY A 45 0.53 -2.69 -11.33
CA GLY A 45 1.63 -3.12 -10.46
C GLY A 45 2.91 -3.47 -11.20
N PHE A 46 2.78 -4.11 -12.38
CA PHE A 46 3.93 -4.49 -13.20
C PHE A 46 4.79 -3.30 -13.66
N ARG A 47 4.19 -2.11 -13.80
CA ARG A 47 4.87 -0.90 -14.25
C ARG A 47 5.33 -0.02 -13.08
N THR A 48 4.57 -0.02 -11.98
CA THR A 48 4.90 0.75 -10.78
C THR A 48 5.99 0.09 -9.95
N LEU A 49 5.98 -1.24 -9.85
CA LEU A 49 7.01 -2.05 -9.19
C LEU A 49 8.02 -2.64 -10.19
N ALA A 50 8.26 -1.97 -11.33
CA ALA A 50 9.14 -2.49 -12.36
C ALA A 50 10.61 -2.55 -11.92
N ALA A 51 11.28 -3.67 -12.20
CA ALA A 51 12.72 -3.82 -12.04
C ALA A 51 13.50 -2.96 -13.07
N PRO A 52 14.79 -2.65 -12.84
CA PRO A 52 15.61 -1.88 -13.79
C PRO A 52 15.68 -2.52 -15.20
N ARG A 53 15.61 -3.85 -15.27
CA ARG A 53 15.46 -4.63 -16.50
C ARG A 53 14.19 -5.48 -16.43
N SER A 54 13.50 -5.61 -17.57
CA SER A 54 12.29 -6.45 -17.71
C SER A 54 12.54 -7.93 -17.34
N THR A 55 13.75 -8.44 -17.53
CA THR A 55 14.13 -9.83 -17.20
C THR A 55 14.26 -10.08 -15.70
N ASP A 56 14.44 -9.04 -14.89
CA ASP A 56 14.67 -9.16 -13.44
C ASP A 56 13.36 -9.01 -12.63
N GLN A 57 12.21 -9.23 -13.28
CA GLN A 57 10.88 -9.09 -12.69
C GLN A 57 10.08 -10.39 -12.74
N ILE A 58 9.57 -10.82 -11.58
CA ILE A 58 8.68 -11.97 -11.47
C ILE A 58 7.23 -11.45 -11.52
N LEU A 59 6.54 -11.67 -12.64
CA LEU A 59 5.21 -11.10 -12.89
C LEU A 59 4.17 -11.54 -11.85
N TRP A 60 4.07 -12.84 -11.57
CA TRP A 60 3.12 -13.37 -10.59
C TRP A 60 3.33 -12.79 -9.19
N PHE A 61 4.59 -12.66 -8.78
CA PHE A 61 4.93 -12.06 -7.49
C PHE A 61 4.57 -10.57 -7.46
N THR A 62 4.79 -9.85 -8.57
CA THR A 62 4.40 -8.44 -8.69
C THR A 62 2.88 -8.27 -8.58
N LEU A 63 2.10 -9.16 -9.18
CA LEU A 63 0.64 -9.12 -9.13
C LEU A 63 0.13 -9.37 -7.71
N LEU A 64 0.66 -10.38 -7.02
CA LEU A 64 0.30 -10.68 -5.62
C LEU A 64 0.74 -9.56 -4.67
N GLY A 65 1.95 -9.02 -4.87
CA GLY A 65 2.46 -7.84 -4.18
C GLY A 65 1.58 -6.61 -4.37
N GLY A 66 1.25 -6.31 -5.61
CA GLY A 66 0.36 -5.21 -5.98
C GLY A 66 -1.03 -5.35 -5.38
N LEU A 67 -1.61 -6.56 -5.40
CA LEU A 67 -2.91 -6.84 -4.78
C LEU A 67 -2.87 -6.62 -3.25
N ALA A 68 -1.81 -7.09 -2.57
CA ALA A 68 -1.63 -6.90 -1.14
C ALA A 68 -1.49 -5.41 -0.78
N LEU A 69 -0.67 -4.66 -1.53
CA LEU A 69 -0.49 -3.21 -1.34
C LEU A 69 -1.78 -2.44 -1.62
N ASN A 70 -2.52 -2.82 -2.65
CA ASN A 70 -3.83 -2.26 -2.97
C ASN A 70 -4.83 -2.49 -1.81
N ALA A 71 -4.89 -3.71 -1.26
CA ALA A 71 -5.75 -4.04 -0.13
C ALA A 71 -5.38 -3.24 1.13
N ALA A 72 -4.08 -3.16 1.46
CA ALA A 72 -3.59 -2.38 2.59
C ALA A 72 -3.93 -0.89 2.44
N LEU A 73 -3.69 -0.31 1.27
CA LEU A 73 -3.97 1.10 1.01
C LEU A 73 -5.48 1.40 1.03
N SER A 74 -6.29 0.50 0.49
CA SER A 74 -7.76 0.59 0.55
C SER A 74 -8.27 0.52 1.99
N GLY A 75 -7.67 -0.31 2.84
CA GLY A 75 -7.96 -0.36 4.27
C GLY A 75 -7.63 0.96 4.98
N LEU A 76 -6.47 1.55 4.70
CA LEU A 76 -6.07 2.85 5.23
C LEU A 76 -7.01 3.98 4.78
N LEU A 77 -7.44 3.97 3.51
CA LEU A 77 -8.43 4.90 2.98
C LEU A 77 -9.78 4.77 3.66
N ALA A 78 -10.28 3.53 3.77
CA ALA A 78 -11.54 3.23 4.44
C ALA A 78 -11.51 3.68 5.91
N PHE A 79 -10.38 3.50 6.59
CA PHE A 79 -10.16 4.01 7.94
C PHE A 79 -10.30 5.54 7.98
N GLN A 80 -9.63 6.27 7.09
CA GLN A 80 -9.70 7.74 7.10
C GLN A 80 -11.06 8.29 6.69
N LEU A 81 -11.75 7.67 5.75
CA LEU A 81 -13.07 8.10 5.30
C LEU A 81 -14.19 7.63 6.24
N ARG A 82 -13.86 6.90 7.32
CA ARG A 82 -14.83 6.29 8.25
C ARG A 82 -15.84 5.38 7.52
N TRP A 83 -15.38 4.66 6.51
CA TRP A 83 -16.22 3.72 5.77
C TRP A 83 -16.57 2.50 6.66
N PRO A 84 -17.77 1.91 6.54
CA PRO A 84 -18.08 0.64 7.19
C PRO A 84 -17.04 -0.44 6.85
N TYR A 85 -16.78 -1.39 7.74
CA TYR A 85 -15.80 -2.47 7.52
C TYR A 85 -14.32 -2.05 7.41
N ASN A 86 -13.96 -0.83 7.84
CA ASN A 86 -12.56 -0.37 7.87
C ASN A 86 -11.59 -1.34 8.58
N LYS A 87 -11.99 -1.90 9.73
CA LYS A 87 -11.17 -2.85 10.50
C LYS A 87 -10.86 -4.13 9.73
N GLU A 88 -11.86 -4.70 9.06
CA GLU A 88 -11.71 -5.94 8.29
C GLU A 88 -10.74 -5.74 7.13
N LEU A 89 -10.89 -4.61 6.41
CA LEU A 89 -10.01 -4.27 5.30
C LEU A 89 -8.56 -4.03 5.74
N LEU A 90 -8.34 -3.43 6.92
CA LEU A 90 -6.99 -3.25 7.48
C LEU A 90 -6.33 -4.60 7.80
N VAL A 91 -7.06 -5.56 8.36
CA VAL A 91 -6.54 -6.91 8.64
C VAL A 91 -6.18 -7.64 7.36
N ILE A 92 -7.09 -7.65 6.38
CA ILE A 92 -6.86 -8.32 5.10
C ILE A 92 -5.62 -7.76 4.43
N GLY A 93 -5.47 -6.43 4.41
CA GLY A 93 -4.29 -5.76 3.89
C GLY A 93 -3.01 -6.12 4.65
N ALA A 94 -3.06 -6.13 5.99
CA ALA A 94 -1.91 -6.47 6.83
C ALA A 94 -1.47 -7.93 6.63
N ILE A 95 -2.42 -8.88 6.56
CA ILE A 95 -2.14 -10.29 6.29
C ILE A 95 -1.54 -10.45 4.89
N GLY A 96 -2.12 -9.80 3.88
CA GLY A 96 -1.60 -9.81 2.51
C GLY A 96 -0.15 -9.31 2.45
N CYS A 97 0.15 -8.17 3.08
CA CYS A 97 1.50 -7.63 3.18
C CYS A 97 2.46 -8.53 3.96
N ALA A 98 2.01 -9.21 5.01
CA ALA A 98 2.83 -10.16 5.76
C ALA A 98 3.21 -11.37 4.89
N VAL A 99 2.26 -11.91 4.13
CA VAL A 99 2.51 -13.04 3.21
C VAL A 99 3.49 -12.64 2.11
N THR A 100 3.32 -11.45 1.50
CA THR A 100 4.24 -10.96 0.46
C THR A 100 5.62 -10.61 1.01
N LEU A 101 5.73 -10.14 2.26
CA LEU A 101 7.00 -9.95 2.95
C LEU A 101 7.74 -11.28 3.13
N LEU A 102 7.08 -12.28 3.71
CA LEU A 102 7.70 -13.58 3.98
C LEU A 102 8.15 -14.27 2.68
N SER A 103 7.28 -14.31 1.68
CA SER A 103 7.62 -14.88 0.36
C SER A 103 8.69 -14.07 -0.37
N GLY A 104 8.69 -12.73 -0.24
CA GLY A 104 9.73 -11.86 -0.80
C GLY A 104 11.10 -12.06 -0.18
N VAL A 105 11.18 -12.30 1.14
CA VAL A 105 12.44 -12.62 1.83
C VAL A 105 12.99 -13.96 1.34
N VAL A 106 12.14 -14.98 1.18
CA VAL A 106 12.53 -16.29 0.62
C VAL A 106 13.02 -16.15 -0.82
N LEU A 107 12.32 -15.37 -1.65
CA LEU A 107 12.75 -15.11 -3.03
C LEU A 107 14.07 -14.32 -3.09
N ARG A 108 14.31 -13.39 -2.16
CA ARG A 108 15.56 -12.64 -2.07
C ARG A 108 16.74 -13.55 -1.78
N TYR A 109 16.55 -14.55 -0.92
CA TYR A 109 17.58 -15.54 -0.63
C TYR A 109 17.91 -16.41 -1.86
N LYS A 110 16.89 -16.79 -2.65
CA LYS A 110 17.07 -17.63 -3.85
C LYS A 110 17.63 -16.86 -5.06
N HIS A 111 17.27 -15.59 -5.22
CA HIS A 111 17.59 -14.79 -6.40
C HIS A 111 18.21 -13.44 -6.00
N PRO A 112 19.51 -13.41 -5.63
CA PRO A 112 20.18 -12.18 -5.21
C PRO A 112 20.29 -11.13 -6.33
N ARG A 113 20.13 -11.53 -7.60
CA ARG A 113 20.14 -10.64 -8.77
C ARG A 113 18.96 -9.65 -8.81
N MET A 114 17.86 -9.96 -8.13
CA MET A 114 16.62 -9.15 -8.13
C MET A 114 16.44 -8.34 -6.84
N ASP A 115 17.54 -8.06 -6.13
CA ASP A 115 17.56 -7.37 -4.84
C ASP A 115 16.87 -6.00 -4.90
N ILE A 116 17.15 -5.16 -5.90
CA ILE A 116 16.55 -3.82 -6.05
C ILE A 116 15.02 -3.90 -6.17
N TYR A 117 14.52 -4.87 -6.95
CA TYR A 117 13.09 -5.07 -7.16
C TYR A 117 12.42 -5.57 -5.87
N LEU A 118 12.99 -6.61 -5.25
CA LEU A 118 12.45 -7.22 -4.05
C LEU A 118 12.51 -6.23 -2.87
N GLU A 119 13.60 -5.50 -2.68
CA GLU A 119 13.75 -4.51 -1.61
C GLU A 119 12.70 -3.40 -1.71
N GLY A 120 12.48 -2.85 -2.91
CA GLY A 120 11.44 -1.85 -3.11
C GLY A 120 10.04 -2.37 -2.75
N MET A 121 9.74 -3.63 -3.02
CA MET A 121 8.46 -4.23 -2.69
C MET A 121 8.35 -4.56 -1.20
N LEU A 122 9.42 -5.07 -0.58
CA LEU A 122 9.50 -5.38 0.84
C LEU A 122 9.32 -4.10 1.69
N ILE A 123 10.02 -3.01 1.36
CA ILE A 123 9.89 -1.74 2.09
C ILE A 123 8.44 -1.24 2.07
N ARG A 124 7.78 -1.26 0.91
CA ARG A 124 6.37 -0.82 0.78
C ARG A 124 5.42 -1.71 1.59
N CYS A 125 5.60 -3.02 1.55
CA CYS A 125 4.77 -3.95 2.32
C CYS A 125 4.98 -3.77 3.82
N LEU A 126 6.22 -3.52 4.26
CA LEU A 126 6.54 -3.25 5.66
C LEU A 126 5.89 -1.95 6.15
N VAL A 127 5.99 -0.87 5.38
CA VAL A 127 5.42 0.44 5.76
C VAL A 127 3.89 0.40 5.75
N LEU A 128 3.27 -0.01 4.64
CA LEU A 128 1.80 0.00 4.52
C LEU A 128 1.15 -1.11 5.35
N GLY A 129 1.72 -2.31 5.33
CA GLY A 129 1.22 -3.43 6.13
C GLY A 129 1.42 -3.21 7.63
N GLY A 130 2.57 -2.65 8.04
CA GLY A 130 2.83 -2.29 9.42
C GLY A 130 1.88 -1.21 9.94
N LEU A 131 1.66 -0.15 9.16
CA LEU A 131 0.66 0.89 9.50
C LEU A 131 -0.76 0.30 9.60
N ALA A 132 -1.15 -0.57 8.66
CA ALA A 132 -2.46 -1.21 8.68
C ALA A 132 -2.65 -2.09 9.92
N PHE A 133 -1.63 -2.87 10.28
CA PHE A 133 -1.63 -3.71 11.47
C PHE A 133 -1.71 -2.89 12.76
N MET A 134 -0.90 -1.82 12.89
CA MET A 134 -0.92 -0.95 14.07
C MET A 134 -2.29 -0.28 14.26
N LEU A 135 -2.87 0.27 13.19
CA LEU A 135 -4.18 0.91 13.25
C LEU A 135 -5.28 -0.11 13.56
N TRP A 136 -5.23 -1.30 12.98
CA TRP A 136 -6.16 -2.35 13.34
C TRP A 136 -6.05 -2.71 14.82
N GLY A 137 -4.84 -2.99 15.32
CA GLY A 137 -4.62 -3.37 16.72
C GLY A 137 -5.10 -2.30 17.72
N LEU A 138 -4.90 -1.02 17.40
CA LEU A 138 -5.33 0.10 18.25
C LEU A 138 -6.86 0.25 18.32
N PHE A 139 -7.57 -0.13 17.25
CA PHE A 139 -9.02 0.08 17.13
C PHE A 139 -9.86 -1.21 17.14
N ALA A 140 -9.25 -2.39 17.21
CA ALA A 140 -9.93 -3.68 17.20
C ALA A 140 -11.00 -3.79 18.31
N GLY A 141 -10.67 -3.40 19.54
CA GLY A 141 -11.54 -3.53 20.72
C GLY A 141 -12.56 -2.41 20.97
N LYS A 142 -12.58 -1.34 20.16
CA LYS A 142 -13.51 -0.21 20.38
C LYS A 142 -14.84 -0.42 19.64
N PRO A 143 -16.02 -0.23 20.28
CA PRO A 143 -17.30 -0.23 19.57
C PRO A 143 -17.31 0.87 18.49
N ARG A 144 -18.04 0.62 17.40
CA ARG A 144 -18.13 1.52 16.23
C ARG A 144 -18.91 2.78 16.55
#